data_AF-A0A2W3YVQ9-F1
#
_entry.id   AF-A0A2W3YVQ9-F1
#
_cell.length_a   1.000
_cell.length_b   1.000
_cell.length_c   1.000
_cell.angle_alpha   90.00
_cell.angle_beta   90.00
_cell.angle_gamma   90.00
#
_symmetry.space_group_name_H-M   'P 1'
#
loop_
_entity.id
_entity.type
_entity.pdbx_description
1 polymer ?
#
loop_
_entity_poly.entity_id
_entity_poly.type
_entity_poly.pdbx_seq_one_letter_code
_entity_poly.pdbx_strand_id
1 'polypeptide(L)'
;MADISMDKKKKNLYKWLIILLSSVFVVLLIEMFVFNFSYFRYGNVSEDVTNVTLENIKKTGENSYKLIDKTVQGKIIIPNTESKATRLSFITYVAEGPEAKIKITSPETNYGERKIQHSLEVIKLTDQTKPLTLSFIDVGDREFQVSEMKKTNQFHFNVIRFFVLVSFVIFVVLIAKGTFKNRYEYFAFLTIILFGSLLSILMPVGQTMDERAHILKSISVAEGNLFFENGDKLELPAGFESMYKEEPYTAYEEFRDMYNKNTTKETSVTIEEKKETSAVTYPFLSYIFSGIGIKVAMLFQLPMIFYVWFARIFNVVAYGLLAFFSIKKMPYGKRVMAFFAVQPVMLYLAASVGVDALLVGVVMLGFAQIMRIRYEKSHIKLSEFILIASCFSMAIIIKVVYAPVLVLFFLLRRENFKNKKAQWILYSTLSIILFIVALLVYKYSADMGINQWRLPNVDSDKQTVGIIKNPISYLKMLTLFFSSNCISYLSATFGLMGYVLVINPFVTLLNICVWVFLCLFDYQEIQKEKNVYFTITEKMIVGFSILSMIILSATALYMTFTPVGADKVDGYQARYLTPMAFLATYMLTSRKLESKYSEQSMDKIAFFSSLLLLIFVFIQILIKYYS
;
A
#
# COMPACT_ATOMS: atom_id res chain seq x y z
N MET A 1 -3.86 41.59 32.50
CA MET A 1 -3.13 40.31 32.31
C MET A 1 -3.69 39.44 31.17
N ALA A 2 -5.01 39.44 30.91
CA ALA A 2 -5.60 38.67 29.79
C ALA A 2 -5.16 39.18 28.40
N ASP A 3 -5.04 40.49 28.19
CA ASP A 3 -4.61 41.08 26.91
C ASP A 3 -3.15 40.78 26.53
N ILE A 4 -2.24 40.79 27.51
CA ILE A 4 -0.81 40.46 27.30
C ILE A 4 -0.64 38.99 26.90
N SER A 5 -1.49 38.11 27.46
CA SER A 5 -1.56 36.68 27.11
C SER A 5 -2.10 36.46 25.68
N MET A 6 -3.12 37.22 25.27
CA MET A 6 -3.65 37.18 23.90
C MET A 6 -2.65 37.69 22.87
N ASP A 7 -1.95 38.80 23.15
CA ASP A 7 -0.95 39.37 22.24
C ASP A 7 0.25 38.43 22.06
N LYS A 8 0.71 37.76 23.12
CA LYS A 8 1.77 36.75 23.04
C LYS A 8 1.36 35.52 22.23
N LYS A 9 0.12 35.05 22.36
CA LYS A 9 -0.43 33.96 21.54
C LYS A 9 -0.56 34.36 20.07
N LYS A 10 -1.04 35.58 19.79
CA LYS A 10 -1.11 36.14 18.43
C LYS A 10 0.28 36.25 17.80
N LYS A 11 1.26 36.84 18.49
CA LYS A 11 2.66 36.94 18.03
C LYS A 11 3.27 35.58 17.71
N ASN A 12 3.03 34.56 18.56
CA ASN A 12 3.49 33.21 18.30
C ASN A 12 2.80 32.57 17.08
N LEU A 13 1.50 32.83 16.88
CA LEU A 13 0.77 32.37 15.69
C LEU A 13 1.34 33.00 14.41
N TYR A 14 1.55 34.33 14.39
CA TYR A 14 2.15 35.03 13.26
C TYR A 14 3.54 34.50 12.93
N LYS A 15 4.38 34.24 13.94
CA LYS A 15 5.71 33.64 13.74
C LYS A 15 5.63 32.32 12.96
N TRP A 16 4.75 31.40 13.38
CA TRP A 16 4.59 30.11 12.70
C TRP A 16 3.95 30.24 11.31
N LEU A 17 3.05 31.20 11.12
CA LEU A 17 2.47 31.49 9.80
C LEU A 17 3.55 31.99 8.84
N ILE A 18 4.41 32.92 9.27
CA ILE A 18 5.52 33.42 8.47
C ILE A 18 6.48 32.28 8.11
N ILE A 19 6.88 31.45 9.08
CA ILE A 19 7.74 30.28 8.82
C ILE A 19 7.11 29.36 7.76
N LEU A 20 5.80 29.11 7.86
CA LEU A 20 5.10 28.25 6.91
C LEU A 20 5.09 28.85 5.50
N LEU A 21 4.67 30.11 5.36
CA LEU A 21 4.60 30.81 4.08
C LEU A 21 5.97 30.92 3.43
N SER A 22 7.01 31.26 4.20
CA SER A 22 8.39 31.31 3.71
C SER A 22 8.87 29.93 3.25
N SER A 23 8.54 28.86 3.98
CA SER A 23 8.95 27.51 3.59
C SER A 23 8.24 27.04 2.31
N VAL A 24 6.95 27.35 2.14
CA VAL A 24 6.21 27.06 0.91
C VAL A 24 6.76 27.86 -0.27
N PHE A 25 7.13 29.12 -0.06
CA PHE A 25 7.79 29.93 -1.08
C PHE A 25 9.15 29.34 -1.48
N VAL A 26 9.93 28.83 -0.54
CA VAL A 26 11.20 28.12 -0.86
C VAL A 26 10.93 26.87 -1.70
N VAL A 27 9.89 26.09 -1.41
CA VAL A 27 9.51 24.93 -2.24
C VAL A 27 9.17 25.35 -3.66
N LEU A 28 8.45 26.48 -3.83
CA LEU A 28 8.15 27.04 -5.15
C LEU A 28 9.44 27.39 -5.90
N LEU A 29 10.40 28.05 -5.25
CA LEU A 29 11.69 28.38 -5.86
C LEU A 29 12.50 27.13 -6.23
N ILE A 30 12.49 26.10 -5.39
CA ILE A 30 13.16 24.82 -5.69
C ILE A 30 12.53 24.18 -6.94
N GLU A 31 11.20 24.13 -7.02
CA GLU A 31 10.50 23.60 -8.19
C GLU A 31 10.79 24.42 -9.46
N MET A 32 10.77 25.74 -9.35
CA MET A 32 11.01 26.64 -10.48
C MET A 32 12.45 26.66 -10.96
N PHE A 33 13.45 26.57 -10.09
CA PHE A 33 14.84 26.81 -10.47
C PHE A 33 15.75 25.59 -10.36
N VAL A 34 15.57 24.75 -9.33
CA VAL A 34 16.45 23.60 -9.10
C VAL A 34 16.07 22.44 -10.01
N PHE A 35 14.80 22.04 -10.01
CA PHE A 35 14.35 20.93 -10.86
C PHE A 35 14.29 21.31 -12.36
N ASN A 36 14.27 22.61 -12.67
CA ASN A 36 14.32 23.16 -14.01
C ASN A 36 15.70 23.75 -14.36
N PHE A 37 16.75 23.39 -13.63
CA PHE A 37 18.09 23.94 -13.85
C PHE A 37 18.60 23.73 -15.30
N SER A 38 18.27 22.58 -15.92
CA SER A 38 18.66 22.33 -17.31
C SER A 38 18.04 23.30 -18.30
N TYR A 39 16.80 23.74 -18.06
CA TYR A 39 16.14 24.75 -18.88
C TYR A 39 16.91 26.08 -18.84
N PHE A 40 17.29 26.57 -17.66
CA PHE A 40 18.06 27.81 -17.54
C PHE A 40 19.50 27.68 -18.06
N ARG A 41 20.11 26.50 -17.94
CA ARG A 41 21.48 26.26 -18.39
C ARG A 41 21.60 26.12 -19.92
N TYR A 42 20.64 25.44 -20.54
CA TYR A 42 20.73 25.04 -21.94
C TYR A 42 19.73 25.74 -22.86
N GLY A 43 18.76 26.47 -22.30
CA GLY A 43 17.70 27.13 -23.06
C GLY A 43 16.60 26.18 -23.50
N ASN A 44 15.56 26.74 -24.10
CA ASN A 44 14.45 25.95 -24.63
C ASN A 44 14.89 25.17 -25.89
N VAL A 45 14.75 23.85 -25.87
CA VAL A 45 15.02 22.98 -27.03
C VAL A 45 13.77 22.18 -27.36
N SER A 46 13.41 22.13 -28.64
CA SER A 46 12.32 21.31 -29.18
C SER A 46 12.64 20.96 -30.63
N GLU A 47 13.18 19.76 -30.84
CA GLU A 47 13.64 19.31 -32.15
C GLU A 47 12.94 18.01 -32.53
N ASP A 48 12.35 17.97 -33.72
CA ASP A 48 11.78 16.76 -34.29
C ASP A 48 12.91 15.84 -34.80
N VAL A 49 12.85 14.57 -34.44
CA VAL A 49 13.83 13.58 -34.89
C VAL A 49 13.41 13.02 -36.23
N THR A 50 13.99 13.55 -37.31
CA THR A 50 13.67 13.16 -38.70
C THR A 50 14.73 12.27 -39.33
N ASN A 51 16.00 12.46 -38.97
CA ASN A 51 17.12 11.68 -39.48
C ASN A 51 17.43 10.52 -38.53
N VAL A 52 17.06 9.29 -38.90
CA VAL A 52 17.36 8.06 -38.16
C VAL A 52 18.00 7.02 -39.07
N THR A 53 18.92 6.23 -38.53
CA THR A 53 19.47 5.06 -39.22
C THR A 53 18.67 3.84 -38.83
N LEU A 54 18.24 3.06 -39.83
CA LEU A 54 17.45 1.85 -39.62
C LEU A 54 18.34 0.61 -39.82
N GLU A 55 18.36 -0.29 -38.84
CA GLU A 55 18.97 -1.62 -38.97
C GLU A 55 17.89 -2.69 -38.85
N ASN A 56 17.86 -3.63 -39.80
CA ASN A 56 16.87 -4.73 -39.84
C ASN A 56 15.38 -4.27 -39.77
N ILE A 57 15.10 -3.03 -40.18
CA ILE A 57 13.75 -2.47 -40.24
C ILE A 57 13.52 -1.87 -41.62
N LYS A 58 12.34 -2.12 -42.19
CA LYS A 58 11.85 -1.42 -43.38
C LYS A 58 10.70 -0.47 -43.02
N LYS A 59 10.72 0.73 -43.61
CA LYS A 59 9.66 1.73 -43.47
C LYS A 59 8.49 1.35 -44.40
N THR A 60 7.28 1.24 -43.85
CA THR A 60 6.04 0.86 -44.55
C THR A 60 5.04 2.00 -44.67
N GLY A 61 5.20 3.06 -43.86
CA GLY A 61 4.40 4.29 -43.88
C GLY A 61 5.18 5.44 -43.26
N GLU A 62 4.55 6.60 -43.04
CA GLU A 62 5.23 7.80 -42.53
C GLU A 62 5.94 7.58 -41.18
N ASN A 63 5.27 6.85 -40.26
CA ASN A 63 5.78 6.48 -38.93
C ASN A 63 5.68 4.96 -38.67
N SER A 64 5.45 4.16 -39.73
CA SER A 64 5.20 2.72 -39.62
C SER A 64 6.37 1.90 -40.15
N TYR A 65 6.64 0.81 -39.46
CA TYR A 65 7.83 -0.02 -39.62
C TYR A 65 7.51 -1.51 -39.52
N LYS A 66 8.27 -2.34 -40.24
CA LYS A 66 8.29 -3.81 -40.11
C LYS A 66 9.71 -4.33 -40.04
N LEU A 67 9.91 -5.44 -39.32
CA LEU A 67 11.19 -6.15 -39.35
C LEU A 67 11.47 -6.73 -40.75
N ILE A 68 12.74 -6.71 -41.16
CA ILE A 68 13.17 -7.37 -42.41
C ILE A 68 13.39 -8.86 -42.12
N ASP A 69 14.27 -9.17 -41.18
CA ASP A 69 14.43 -10.48 -40.55
C ASP A 69 13.69 -10.48 -39.21
N LYS A 70 12.70 -11.35 -39.11
CA LYS A 70 11.77 -11.47 -37.97
C LYS A 70 12.43 -12.12 -36.74
N THR A 71 13.57 -12.78 -36.94
CA THR A 71 14.31 -13.48 -35.89
C THR A 71 15.37 -12.60 -35.24
N VAL A 72 15.66 -11.44 -35.83
CA VAL A 72 16.66 -10.48 -35.36
C VAL A 72 15.96 -9.20 -34.90
N GLN A 73 16.48 -8.58 -33.85
CA GLN A 73 15.95 -7.30 -33.36
C GLN A 73 16.14 -6.20 -34.41
N GLY A 74 15.08 -5.45 -34.70
CA GLY A 74 15.16 -4.23 -35.48
C GLY A 74 15.68 -3.08 -34.64
N LYS A 75 16.45 -2.16 -35.21
CA LYS A 75 16.94 -0.97 -34.49
C LYS A 75 16.67 0.33 -35.24
N ILE A 76 16.21 1.33 -34.49
CA ILE A 76 16.18 2.73 -34.91
C ILE A 76 17.28 3.45 -34.14
N ILE A 77 18.32 3.89 -34.86
CA ILE A 77 19.44 4.62 -34.29
C ILE A 77 19.21 6.10 -34.54
N ILE A 78 19.02 6.82 -33.44
CA ILE A 78 18.88 8.26 -33.41
C ILE A 78 20.30 8.84 -33.30
N PRO A 79 20.77 9.61 -34.29
CA PRO A 79 22.10 10.14 -34.30
C PRO A 79 22.33 11.11 -33.14
N ASN A 80 23.60 11.29 -32.81
CA ASN A 80 24.01 12.41 -31.98
C ASN A 80 23.61 13.73 -32.67
N THR A 81 23.09 14.67 -31.89
CA THR A 81 22.78 16.02 -32.34
C THR A 81 23.54 17.00 -31.46
N GLU A 82 23.95 18.15 -31.99
CA GLU A 82 24.54 19.23 -31.17
C GLU A 82 23.54 19.83 -30.16
N SER A 83 22.26 19.42 -30.27
CA SER A 83 21.18 19.81 -29.38
C SER A 83 21.50 19.52 -27.91
N LYS A 84 21.35 20.52 -27.04
CA LYS A 84 21.48 20.33 -25.59
C LYS A 84 20.22 19.77 -24.93
N ALA A 85 19.48 18.95 -25.68
CA ALA A 85 18.23 18.34 -25.23
C ALA A 85 18.47 17.37 -24.06
N THR A 86 17.61 17.42 -23.06
CA THR A 86 17.72 16.55 -21.87
C THR A 86 16.76 15.38 -21.89
N ARG A 87 15.80 15.39 -22.81
CA ARG A 87 14.75 14.38 -22.90
C ARG A 87 14.54 13.95 -24.34
N LEU A 88 14.25 12.67 -24.52
CA LEU A 88 13.70 12.12 -25.73
C LEU A 88 12.26 11.68 -25.42
N SER A 89 11.29 12.13 -26.22
CA SER A 89 9.92 11.66 -26.16
C SER A 89 9.50 11.05 -27.47
N PHE A 90 8.67 10.02 -27.45
CA PHE A 90 8.07 9.40 -28.64
C PHE A 90 6.82 8.63 -28.24
N ILE A 91 5.92 8.38 -29.19
CA ILE A 91 4.77 7.50 -29.02
C ILE A 91 5.06 6.21 -29.77
N THR A 92 4.78 5.07 -29.15
CA THR A 92 4.89 3.78 -29.82
C THR A 92 3.52 3.14 -30.02
N TYR A 93 3.43 2.25 -31.00
CA TYR A 93 2.25 1.40 -31.17
C TYR A 93 2.68 0.11 -31.84
N VAL A 94 2.03 -1.00 -31.50
CA VAL A 94 2.16 -2.26 -32.22
C VAL A 94 0.79 -2.88 -32.36
N ALA A 95 0.54 -3.51 -33.51
CA ALA A 95 -0.70 -4.25 -33.71
C ALA A 95 -0.89 -5.34 -32.64
N GLU A 96 -2.15 -5.67 -32.35
CA GLU A 96 -2.51 -6.69 -31.35
C GLU A 96 -1.75 -8.01 -31.57
N GLY A 97 -1.35 -8.63 -30.46
CA GLY A 97 -0.60 -9.88 -30.47
C GLY A 97 0.19 -10.06 -29.17
N PRO A 98 1.21 -10.95 -29.18
CA PRO A 98 2.10 -11.16 -28.04
C PRO A 98 2.75 -9.85 -27.57
N GLU A 99 3.22 -9.83 -26.33
CA GLU A 99 3.94 -8.67 -25.80
C GLU A 99 5.19 -8.36 -26.64
N ALA A 100 5.34 -7.11 -27.05
CA ALA A 100 6.54 -6.62 -27.71
C ALA A 100 7.18 -5.53 -26.85
N LYS A 101 8.50 -5.41 -26.92
CA LYS A 101 9.27 -4.47 -26.11
C LYS A 101 10.18 -3.59 -26.95
N ILE A 102 10.48 -2.42 -26.41
CA ILE A 102 11.50 -1.51 -26.89
C ILE A 102 12.59 -1.40 -25.83
N LYS A 103 13.82 -1.72 -26.21
CA LYS A 103 15.01 -1.53 -25.37
C LYS A 103 15.71 -0.26 -25.80
N ILE A 104 15.95 0.65 -24.85
CA ILE A 104 16.62 1.91 -25.15
C ILE A 104 18.03 1.90 -24.58
N THR A 105 19.02 2.11 -25.45
CA THR A 105 20.43 2.18 -25.07
C THR A 105 21.13 3.40 -25.67
N SER A 106 22.19 3.82 -24.99
CA SER A 106 23.23 4.73 -25.48
C SER A 106 24.59 4.08 -25.17
N PRO A 107 25.69 4.42 -25.87
CA PRO A 107 27.02 3.94 -25.50
C PRO A 107 27.27 4.07 -23.98
N GLU A 108 27.48 2.92 -23.33
CA GLU A 108 27.72 2.77 -21.88
C GLU A 108 26.51 3.03 -20.97
N THR A 109 25.33 3.33 -21.51
CA THR A 109 24.10 3.56 -20.72
C THR A 109 22.94 2.69 -21.21
N ASN A 110 22.32 1.93 -20.31
CA ASN A 110 21.08 1.21 -20.58
C ASN A 110 19.93 1.93 -19.87
N TYR A 111 18.97 2.46 -20.63
CA TYR A 111 17.78 3.14 -20.08
C TYR A 111 16.64 2.17 -19.75
N GLY A 112 16.83 0.87 -20.05
CA GLY A 112 15.88 -0.19 -19.73
C GLY A 112 15.06 -0.63 -20.93
N GLU A 113 14.13 -1.53 -20.64
CA GLU A 113 13.17 -2.09 -21.58
C GLU A 113 11.77 -1.62 -21.19
N ARG A 114 10.95 -1.30 -22.19
CA ARG A 114 9.57 -0.88 -22.01
C ARG A 114 8.67 -1.68 -22.93
N LYS A 115 7.43 -1.92 -22.51
CA LYS A 115 6.42 -2.53 -23.37
C LYS A 115 6.03 -1.55 -24.47
N ILE A 116 5.89 -2.03 -25.70
CA ILE A 116 5.36 -1.23 -26.80
C ILE A 116 3.85 -1.14 -26.60
N GLN A 117 3.37 0.07 -26.34
CA GLN A 117 1.97 0.36 -26.06
C GLN A 117 1.65 1.77 -26.55
N HIS A 118 0.36 2.03 -26.84
CA HIS A 118 -0.10 3.32 -27.34
C HIS A 118 -0.14 4.37 -26.23
N SER A 119 1.05 4.83 -25.82
CA SER A 119 1.30 5.88 -24.84
C SER A 119 2.52 6.70 -25.21
N LEU A 120 2.57 7.91 -24.66
CA LEU A 120 3.78 8.72 -24.64
C LEU A 120 4.86 8.04 -23.78
N GLU A 121 6.06 7.92 -24.34
CA GLU A 121 7.27 7.49 -23.64
C GLU A 121 8.24 8.67 -23.53
N VAL A 122 8.83 8.88 -22.36
CA VAL A 122 9.77 9.97 -22.06
C VAL A 122 11.00 9.41 -21.36
N ILE A 123 12.17 9.72 -21.92
CA ILE A 123 13.45 9.24 -21.45
C ILE A 123 14.34 10.44 -21.13
N LYS A 124 14.81 10.50 -19.88
CA LYS A 124 15.78 11.49 -19.45
C LYS A 124 17.19 11.08 -19.89
N LEU A 125 17.82 11.90 -20.73
CA LEU A 125 19.13 11.64 -21.32
C LEU A 125 20.24 11.94 -20.30
N THR A 126 21.14 10.97 -20.07
CA THR A 126 22.32 11.14 -19.21
C THR A 126 23.47 11.84 -19.94
N ASP A 127 23.64 11.50 -21.21
CA ASP A 127 24.63 12.10 -22.12
C ASP A 127 23.92 12.50 -23.42
N GLN A 128 23.94 13.80 -23.68
CA GLN A 128 23.26 14.43 -24.82
C GLN A 128 24.07 14.26 -26.11
N THR A 129 25.36 13.94 -25.99
CA THR A 129 26.32 13.88 -27.10
C THR A 129 26.46 12.48 -27.71
N LYS A 130 25.71 11.51 -27.21
CA LYS A 130 25.79 10.13 -27.65
C LYS A 130 24.53 9.73 -28.44
N PRO A 131 24.66 8.90 -29.48
CA PRO A 131 23.51 8.39 -30.20
C PRO A 131 22.65 7.49 -29.29
N LEU A 132 21.35 7.44 -29.59
CA LEU A 132 20.39 6.59 -28.90
C LEU A 132 19.93 5.48 -29.84
N THR A 133 19.84 4.26 -29.32
CA THR A 133 19.39 3.10 -30.07
C THR A 133 18.12 2.58 -29.45
N LEU A 134 17.06 2.53 -30.26
CA LEU A 134 15.78 1.91 -29.95
C LEU A 134 15.77 0.52 -30.59
N SER A 135 15.91 -0.52 -29.79
CA SER A 135 15.89 -1.91 -30.26
C SER A 135 14.53 -2.54 -30.01
N PHE A 136 13.91 -3.08 -31.05
CA PHE A 136 12.57 -3.67 -31.03
C PHE A 136 12.66 -5.18 -30.85
N ILE A 137 11.98 -5.69 -29.81
CA ILE A 137 12.06 -7.06 -29.31
C ILE A 137 10.66 -7.69 -29.39
N ASP A 138 10.59 -8.95 -29.84
CA ASP A 138 9.35 -9.76 -29.91
C ASP A 138 8.21 -9.14 -30.74
N VAL A 139 8.55 -8.30 -31.71
CA VAL A 139 7.57 -7.70 -32.65
C VAL A 139 7.06 -8.76 -33.64
N GLY A 140 7.95 -9.64 -34.13
CA GLY A 140 7.63 -10.62 -35.16
C GLY A 140 7.27 -9.96 -36.50
N ASP A 141 6.18 -10.41 -37.12
CA ASP A 141 5.72 -9.94 -38.43
C ASP A 141 4.88 -8.66 -38.38
N ARG A 142 4.57 -8.22 -37.16
CA ARG A 142 3.62 -7.14 -36.92
C ARG A 142 4.22 -5.81 -37.33
N GLU A 143 3.34 -4.96 -37.83
CA GLU A 143 3.67 -3.56 -38.02
C GLU A 143 3.70 -2.86 -36.66
N PHE A 144 4.71 -2.04 -36.46
CA PHE A 144 4.82 -1.16 -35.31
C PHE A 144 5.05 0.28 -35.77
N GLN A 145 4.64 1.22 -34.95
CA GLN A 145 4.78 2.64 -35.21
C GLN A 145 5.62 3.30 -34.15
N VAL A 146 6.40 4.29 -34.58
CA VAL A 146 7.10 5.22 -33.71
C VAL A 146 6.83 6.60 -34.25
N SER A 147 6.02 7.37 -33.53
CA SER A 147 5.58 8.70 -33.93
C SER A 147 6.00 9.75 -32.91
N GLU A 148 5.88 11.02 -33.30
CA GLU A 148 6.13 12.18 -32.44
C GLU A 148 7.48 12.16 -31.71
N MET A 149 8.50 11.63 -32.39
CA MET A 149 9.83 11.54 -31.80
C MET A 149 10.47 12.94 -31.70
N LYS A 150 10.67 13.42 -30.47
CA LYS A 150 11.18 14.76 -30.19
C LYS A 150 12.29 14.73 -29.15
N LYS A 151 13.35 15.49 -29.41
CA LYS A 151 14.37 15.85 -28.42
C LYS A 151 13.98 17.19 -27.78
N THR A 152 13.84 17.22 -26.46
CA THR A 152 13.34 18.41 -25.74
C THR A 152 14.18 18.79 -24.52
N ASN A 153 14.21 20.09 -24.23
CA ASN A 153 14.60 20.68 -22.95
C ASN A 153 13.67 21.86 -22.70
N GLN A 154 12.51 21.59 -22.11
CA GLN A 154 11.48 22.59 -21.86
C GLN A 154 11.35 22.83 -20.36
N PHE A 155 10.91 24.04 -20.00
CA PHE A 155 10.51 24.33 -18.64
C PHE A 155 9.30 23.46 -18.29
N HIS A 156 9.40 22.75 -17.17
CA HIS A 156 8.39 21.82 -16.73
C HIS A 156 8.14 21.97 -15.23
N PHE A 157 6.96 22.50 -14.87
CA PHE A 157 6.52 22.58 -13.48
C PHE A 157 5.80 21.27 -13.09
N ASN A 158 6.41 20.46 -12.25
CA ASN A 158 5.80 19.21 -11.78
C ASN A 158 4.89 19.51 -10.59
N VAL A 159 3.60 19.64 -10.88
CA VAL A 159 2.56 19.95 -9.89
C VAL A 159 2.50 18.88 -8.78
N ILE A 160 2.73 17.61 -9.13
CA ILE A 160 2.72 16.50 -8.16
C ILE A 160 3.85 16.64 -7.15
N ARG A 161 5.09 16.81 -7.64
CA ARG A 161 6.27 16.99 -6.78
C ARG A 161 6.12 18.22 -5.90
N PHE A 162 5.62 19.33 -6.46
CA PHE A 162 5.34 20.53 -5.70
C PHE A 162 4.38 20.29 -4.53
N PHE A 163 3.21 19.67 -4.76
CA PHE A 163 2.23 19.40 -3.69
C PHE A 163 2.75 18.41 -2.65
N VAL A 164 3.53 17.40 -3.05
CA VAL A 164 4.17 16.47 -2.11
C VAL A 164 5.16 17.23 -1.20
N LEU A 165 6.03 18.06 -1.78
CA LEU A 165 6.99 18.86 -1.01
C LEU A 165 6.31 19.86 -0.07
N VAL A 166 5.27 20.56 -0.54
CA VAL A 166 4.46 21.46 0.28
C VAL A 166 3.81 20.70 1.44
N SER A 167 3.28 19.50 1.20
CA SER A 167 2.68 18.64 2.22
C SER A 167 3.69 18.27 3.31
N PHE A 168 4.92 17.89 2.93
CA PHE A 168 5.99 17.63 3.89
C PHE A 168 6.38 18.87 4.69
N VAL A 169 6.54 20.01 4.03
CA VAL A 169 6.88 21.29 4.71
C VAL A 169 5.82 21.67 5.73
N ILE A 170 4.53 21.61 5.37
CA ILE A 170 3.43 21.84 6.30
C ILE A 170 3.57 20.90 7.50
N PHE A 171 3.80 19.61 7.24
CA PHE A 171 3.88 18.60 8.29
C PHE A 171 5.08 18.78 9.22
N VAL A 172 6.27 19.12 8.69
CA VAL A 172 7.46 19.50 9.47
C VAL A 172 7.14 20.67 10.40
N VAL A 173 6.50 21.72 9.87
CA VAL A 173 6.13 22.91 10.67
C VAL A 173 5.14 22.53 11.78
N LEU A 174 4.16 21.68 11.51
CA LEU A 174 3.20 21.21 12.51
C LEU A 174 3.88 20.43 13.65
N ILE A 175 4.83 19.55 13.34
CA ILE A 175 5.62 18.80 14.33
C ILE A 175 6.53 19.75 15.12
N ALA A 176 7.27 20.63 14.43
CA ALA A 176 8.19 21.58 15.06
C ALA A 176 7.48 22.56 16.01
N LYS A 177 6.25 22.95 15.67
CA LYS A 177 5.36 23.76 16.53
C LYS A 177 4.88 23.00 17.77
N GLY A 178 5.01 21.68 17.82
CA GLY A 178 4.51 20.84 18.92
C GLY A 178 3.01 20.59 18.86
N THR A 179 2.39 20.68 17.68
CA THR A 179 0.93 20.54 17.48
C THR A 179 0.40 19.21 17.98
N PHE A 180 1.21 18.15 17.87
CA PHE A 180 0.83 16.78 18.23
C PHE A 180 1.30 16.33 19.61
N LYS A 181 1.85 17.23 20.43
CA LYS A 181 2.31 16.88 21.79
C LYS A 181 1.17 16.22 22.58
N ASN A 182 1.39 14.99 23.06
CA ASN A 182 0.40 14.16 23.75
C ASN A 182 -0.90 13.87 22.97
N ARG A 183 -0.89 14.07 21.64
CA ARG A 183 -2.04 13.95 20.73
C ARG A 183 -1.71 13.01 19.57
N TYR A 184 -1.24 11.81 19.92
CA TYR A 184 -0.71 10.82 18.98
C TYR A 184 -1.77 10.32 17.99
N GLU A 185 -3.03 10.28 18.41
CA GLU A 185 -4.15 9.92 17.55
C GLU A 185 -4.32 10.91 16.40
N TYR A 186 -4.13 12.22 16.65
CA TYR A 186 -4.23 13.26 15.62
C TYR A 186 -3.01 13.25 14.70
N PHE A 187 -1.81 12.96 15.23
CA PHE A 187 -0.61 12.76 14.42
C PHE A 187 -0.80 11.61 13.44
N ALA A 188 -1.24 10.44 13.94
CA ALA A 188 -1.45 9.27 13.10
C ALA A 188 -2.55 9.53 12.06
N PHE A 189 -3.70 10.05 12.50
CA PHE A 189 -4.81 10.35 11.59
C PHE A 189 -4.41 11.31 10.47
N LEU A 190 -3.78 12.44 10.81
CA LEU A 190 -3.39 13.42 9.78
C LEU A 190 -2.30 12.88 8.85
N THR A 191 -1.33 12.11 9.38
CA THR A 191 -0.33 11.42 8.55
C THR A 191 -1.00 10.45 7.57
N ILE A 192 -1.91 9.60 8.06
CA ILE A 192 -2.60 8.59 7.24
C ILE A 192 -3.47 9.26 6.18
N ILE A 193 -4.29 10.25 6.54
CA ILE A 193 -5.15 10.96 5.59
C ILE A 193 -4.32 11.69 4.54
N LEU A 194 -3.32 12.48 4.95
CA LEU A 194 -2.52 13.26 4.01
C LEU A 194 -1.70 12.37 3.08
N PHE A 195 -0.82 11.53 3.65
CA PHE A 195 0.12 10.75 2.86
C PHE A 195 -0.51 9.49 2.25
N GLY A 196 -1.51 8.88 2.90
CA GLY A 196 -2.28 7.79 2.32
C GLY A 196 -3.12 8.25 1.11
N SER A 197 -3.78 9.41 1.18
CA SER A 197 -4.51 9.95 0.03
C SER A 197 -3.57 10.39 -1.10
N LEU A 198 -2.39 10.95 -0.78
CA LEU A 198 -1.36 11.19 -1.79
C LEU A 198 -0.94 9.87 -2.46
N LEU A 199 -0.61 8.82 -1.69
CA LEU A 199 -0.27 7.51 -2.28
C LEU A 199 -1.42 6.93 -3.14
N SER A 200 -2.67 7.15 -2.74
CA SER A 200 -3.84 6.66 -3.48
C SER A 200 -3.85 7.15 -4.93
N ILE A 201 -3.37 8.37 -5.16
CA ILE A 201 -3.24 9.01 -6.47
C ILE A 201 -1.90 8.67 -7.12
N LEU A 202 -0.82 8.71 -6.34
CA LEU A 202 0.55 8.65 -6.87
C LEU A 202 0.99 7.26 -7.31
N MET A 203 0.40 6.20 -6.75
CA MET A 203 0.74 4.83 -7.13
C MET A 203 0.06 4.48 -8.45
N PRO A 204 0.80 3.98 -9.46
CA PRO A 204 0.18 3.55 -10.71
C PRO A 204 -0.88 2.46 -10.49
N VAL A 205 -1.87 2.42 -11.39
CA VAL A 205 -2.91 1.38 -11.35
C VAL A 205 -2.28 0.03 -11.69
N GLY A 206 -2.75 -1.04 -11.04
CA GLY A 206 -2.24 -2.40 -11.23
C GLY A 206 -0.92 -2.70 -10.50
N GLN A 207 -0.28 -1.71 -9.88
CA GLN A 207 0.97 -1.92 -9.12
C GLN A 207 0.74 -2.31 -7.65
N THR A 208 -0.50 -2.21 -7.15
CA THR A 208 -0.85 -2.75 -5.83
C THR A 208 -1.22 -4.22 -5.94
N MET A 209 -0.95 -4.98 -4.88
CA MET A 209 -1.11 -6.43 -4.89
C MET A 209 -2.60 -6.81 -5.05
N ASP A 210 -2.89 -7.67 -6.02
CA ASP A 210 -4.24 -8.19 -6.32
C ASP A 210 -5.30 -7.11 -6.65
N GLU A 211 -4.88 -5.91 -7.09
CA GLU A 211 -5.77 -4.76 -7.26
C GLU A 211 -6.95 -5.01 -8.20
N ARG A 212 -6.68 -5.63 -9.36
CA ARG A 212 -7.71 -5.94 -10.35
C ARG A 212 -8.80 -6.85 -9.78
N ALA A 213 -8.44 -7.80 -8.92
CA ALA A 213 -9.42 -8.68 -8.30
C ALA A 213 -10.30 -7.91 -7.30
N HIS A 214 -9.66 -7.07 -6.47
CA HIS A 214 -10.34 -6.29 -5.44
C HIS A 214 -11.20 -5.14 -5.99
N ILE A 215 -10.79 -4.49 -7.09
CA ILE A 215 -11.60 -3.45 -7.72
C ILE A 215 -12.89 -4.02 -8.31
N LEU A 216 -12.84 -5.18 -8.98
CA LEU A 216 -14.05 -5.83 -9.53
C LEU A 216 -15.06 -6.14 -8.43
N LYS A 217 -14.60 -6.72 -7.31
CA LYS A 217 -15.48 -6.98 -6.16
C LYS A 217 -16.02 -5.68 -5.54
N SER A 218 -15.21 -4.63 -5.48
CA SER A 218 -15.64 -3.32 -4.96
C SER A 218 -16.68 -2.63 -5.85
N ILE A 219 -16.56 -2.75 -7.18
CA ILE A 219 -17.56 -2.26 -8.15
C ILE A 219 -18.89 -2.97 -7.94
N SER A 220 -18.86 -4.31 -7.81
CA SER A 220 -20.05 -5.11 -7.54
C SER A 220 -20.78 -4.66 -6.26
N VAL A 221 -20.02 -4.38 -5.18
CA VAL A 221 -20.60 -3.83 -3.95
C VAL A 221 -21.19 -2.43 -4.14
N ALA A 222 -20.56 -1.58 -4.97
CA ALA A 222 -21.07 -0.25 -5.30
C ALA A 222 -22.36 -0.28 -6.14
N GLU A 223 -22.50 -1.27 -7.02
CA GLU A 223 -23.73 -1.54 -7.79
C GLU A 223 -24.86 -2.09 -6.92
N GLY A 224 -24.54 -2.61 -5.73
CA GLY A 224 -25.50 -3.23 -4.81
C GLY A 224 -25.59 -4.75 -4.94
N ASN A 225 -24.74 -5.37 -5.77
CA ASN A 225 -24.59 -6.82 -5.82
C ASN A 225 -23.70 -7.29 -4.66
N LEU A 226 -24.32 -7.57 -3.52
CA LEU A 226 -23.63 -7.98 -2.28
C LEU A 226 -23.14 -9.44 -2.31
N PHE A 227 -23.64 -10.26 -3.24
CA PHE A 227 -23.36 -11.69 -3.35
C PHE A 227 -22.84 -12.05 -4.74
N PHE A 228 -21.93 -11.21 -5.28
CA PHE A 228 -21.30 -11.42 -6.59
C PHE A 228 -20.81 -12.84 -6.79
N GLU A 229 -21.21 -13.46 -7.90
CA GLU A 229 -20.75 -14.76 -8.38
C GLU A 229 -19.92 -14.61 -9.67
N ASN A 230 -18.97 -15.54 -9.90
CA ASN A 230 -18.20 -15.53 -11.13
C ASN A 230 -19.11 -15.79 -12.34
N GLY A 231 -19.10 -14.86 -13.30
CA GLY A 231 -20.02 -14.88 -14.45
C GLY A 231 -21.16 -13.87 -14.35
N ASP A 232 -21.32 -13.21 -13.19
CA ASP A 232 -22.16 -12.02 -13.04
C ASP A 232 -21.66 -10.89 -13.93
N LYS A 233 -22.61 -10.05 -14.33
CA LYS A 233 -22.35 -8.85 -15.11
C LYS A 233 -22.06 -7.65 -14.20
N LEU A 234 -21.12 -6.82 -14.62
CA LEU A 234 -20.78 -5.54 -13.97
C LEU A 234 -20.81 -4.42 -15.00
N GLU A 235 -21.19 -3.22 -14.56
CA GLU A 235 -21.12 -1.99 -15.34
C GLU A 235 -19.75 -1.35 -15.17
N LEU A 236 -18.87 -1.55 -16.15
CA LEU A 236 -17.50 -1.05 -16.10
C LEU A 236 -17.32 0.14 -17.02
N PRO A 237 -16.71 1.25 -16.57
CA PRO A 237 -16.35 2.32 -17.48
C PRO A 237 -15.41 1.81 -18.60
N ALA A 238 -15.60 2.33 -19.81
CA ALA A 238 -14.76 2.01 -20.95
C ALA A 238 -13.28 2.30 -20.63
N GLY A 239 -12.40 1.37 -20.99
CA GLY A 239 -10.95 1.45 -20.68
C GLY A 239 -10.52 0.76 -19.39
N PHE A 240 -11.42 0.08 -18.67
CA PHE A 240 -11.07 -0.75 -17.50
C PHE A 240 -9.92 -1.73 -17.82
N GLU A 241 -10.04 -2.53 -18.88
CA GLU A 241 -9.05 -3.57 -19.19
C GLU A 241 -7.72 -2.99 -19.69
N SER A 242 -7.73 -1.88 -20.42
CA SER A 242 -6.48 -1.24 -20.86
C SER A 242 -5.68 -0.70 -19.67
N MET A 243 -6.35 -0.10 -18.68
CA MET A 243 -5.70 0.46 -17.50
C MET A 243 -4.91 -0.55 -16.66
N TYR A 244 -5.34 -1.83 -16.66
CA TYR A 244 -4.65 -2.91 -15.95
C TYR A 244 -3.67 -3.71 -16.84
N LYS A 245 -3.56 -3.39 -18.14
CA LYS A 245 -2.62 -4.04 -19.09
C LYS A 245 -1.43 -3.15 -19.47
N GLU A 246 -1.56 -1.84 -19.33
CA GLU A 246 -0.51 -0.86 -19.62
C GLU A 246 0.59 -0.89 -18.54
N GLU A 247 1.84 -0.72 -18.97
CA GLU A 247 2.98 -0.50 -18.06
C GLU A 247 2.83 0.85 -17.34
N PRO A 248 3.35 0.99 -16.10
CA PRO A 248 3.27 2.22 -15.36
C PRO A 248 4.16 3.31 -15.99
N TYR A 249 3.68 4.55 -15.93
CA TYR A 249 4.46 5.74 -16.27
C TYR A 249 5.72 5.85 -15.42
N THR A 250 6.80 6.40 -15.97
CA THR A 250 8.12 6.60 -15.34
C THR A 250 8.54 8.07 -15.25
N ALA A 251 7.81 8.93 -15.96
CA ALA A 251 7.97 10.38 -15.96
C ALA A 251 6.63 11.09 -15.77
N TYR A 252 6.68 12.35 -15.32
CA TYR A 252 5.46 13.11 -15.06
C TYR A 252 4.65 13.40 -16.34
N GLU A 253 5.31 13.57 -17.48
CA GLU A 253 4.66 13.74 -18.77
C GLU A 253 3.83 12.52 -19.16
N GLU A 254 4.35 11.32 -18.93
CA GLU A 254 3.68 10.05 -19.19
C GLU A 254 2.47 9.88 -18.24
N PHE A 255 2.62 10.26 -16.96
CA PHE A 255 1.48 10.33 -16.05
C PHE A 255 0.39 11.29 -16.56
N ARG A 256 0.78 12.46 -17.06
CA ARG A 256 -0.17 13.45 -17.59
C ARG A 256 -0.87 12.93 -18.84
N ASP A 257 -0.15 12.25 -19.73
CA ASP A 257 -0.70 11.58 -20.91
C ASP A 257 -1.71 10.50 -20.52
N MET A 258 -1.31 9.58 -19.62
CA MET A 258 -2.19 8.56 -19.05
C MET A 258 -3.43 9.18 -18.40
N TYR A 259 -3.27 10.24 -17.60
CA TYR A 259 -4.39 10.95 -16.97
C TYR A 259 -5.34 11.54 -18.00
N ASN A 260 -4.83 12.26 -19.01
CA ASN A 260 -5.64 12.86 -20.06
C ASN A 260 -6.39 11.79 -20.88
N LYS A 261 -5.71 10.71 -21.26
CA LYS A 261 -6.29 9.56 -21.98
C LYS A 261 -7.43 8.92 -21.20
N ASN A 262 -7.26 8.77 -19.89
CA ASN A 262 -8.22 8.09 -19.03
C ASN A 262 -9.30 9.01 -18.43
N THR A 263 -9.31 10.30 -18.75
CA THR A 263 -10.31 11.27 -18.25
C THR A 263 -11.20 11.88 -19.34
N THR A 264 -11.23 11.27 -20.52
CA THR A 264 -12.11 11.70 -21.61
C THR A 264 -13.58 11.36 -21.30
N LYS A 265 -14.52 11.99 -22.01
CA LYS A 265 -15.95 11.65 -21.87
C LYS A 265 -16.26 10.21 -22.26
N GLU A 266 -15.52 9.66 -23.21
CA GLU A 266 -15.70 8.28 -23.69
C GLU A 266 -15.38 7.26 -22.60
N THR A 267 -14.35 7.50 -21.78
CA THR A 267 -13.99 6.62 -20.65
C THR A 267 -14.94 6.70 -19.46
N SER A 268 -15.97 7.54 -19.55
CA SER A 268 -17.06 7.62 -18.57
C SER A 268 -18.28 6.78 -18.96
N VAL A 269 -18.35 6.31 -20.21
CA VAL A 269 -19.43 5.43 -20.69
C VAL A 269 -19.21 4.03 -20.11
N THR A 270 -20.23 3.45 -19.49
CA THR A 270 -20.16 2.11 -18.93
C THR A 270 -20.57 1.04 -19.95
N ILE A 271 -19.92 -0.11 -19.87
CA ILE A 271 -20.18 -1.30 -20.65
C ILE A 271 -20.49 -2.43 -19.68
N GLU A 272 -21.59 -3.14 -19.94
CA GLU A 272 -22.00 -4.28 -19.14
C GLU A 272 -21.23 -5.53 -19.60
N GLU A 273 -20.38 -6.09 -18.73
CA GLU A 273 -19.56 -7.25 -19.06
C GLU A 273 -19.60 -8.32 -17.96
N LYS A 274 -19.62 -9.60 -18.36
CA LYS A 274 -19.44 -10.70 -17.42
C LYS A 274 -18.01 -10.72 -16.91
N LYS A 275 -17.83 -10.83 -15.59
CA LYS A 275 -16.50 -10.85 -14.97
C LYS A 275 -16.31 -12.01 -14.01
N GLU A 276 -15.05 -12.39 -13.86
CA GLU A 276 -14.59 -13.33 -12.85
C GLU A 276 -13.48 -12.68 -12.01
N THR A 277 -13.42 -13.02 -10.72
CA THR A 277 -12.41 -12.52 -9.79
C THR A 277 -12.13 -13.52 -8.68
N SER A 278 -10.87 -13.65 -8.27
CA SER A 278 -10.50 -14.43 -7.07
C SER A 278 -11.07 -13.83 -5.78
N ALA A 279 -11.37 -12.52 -5.78
CA ALA A 279 -11.96 -11.81 -4.65
C ALA A 279 -13.44 -12.20 -4.38
N VAL A 280 -14.06 -13.04 -5.22
CA VAL A 280 -15.45 -13.51 -5.09
C VAL A 280 -15.73 -14.17 -3.73
N THR A 281 -14.72 -14.87 -3.20
CA THR A 281 -14.75 -15.63 -1.93
C THR A 281 -14.74 -14.73 -0.68
N TYR A 282 -14.50 -13.44 -0.84
CA TYR A 282 -14.53 -12.45 0.23
C TYR A 282 -15.95 -11.85 0.34
N PRO A 283 -16.58 -11.85 1.54
CA PRO A 283 -17.86 -11.21 1.74
C PRO A 283 -17.83 -9.70 1.45
N PHE A 284 -18.96 -9.13 1.00
CA PHE A 284 -19.09 -7.71 0.62
C PHE A 284 -18.64 -6.72 1.70
N LEU A 285 -18.82 -7.08 2.98
CA LEU A 285 -18.44 -6.25 4.12
C LEU A 285 -16.96 -5.83 4.06
N SER A 286 -16.10 -6.67 3.49
CA SER A 286 -14.67 -6.40 3.33
C SER A 286 -14.39 -5.23 2.39
N TYR A 287 -15.31 -4.90 1.49
CA TYR A 287 -15.18 -3.88 0.45
C TYR A 287 -16.16 -2.72 0.63
N ILE A 288 -16.78 -2.56 1.80
CA ILE A 288 -17.79 -1.52 2.00
C ILE A 288 -17.22 -0.11 1.77
N PHE A 289 -15.98 0.14 2.21
CA PHE A 289 -15.36 1.46 2.09
C PHE A 289 -14.88 1.75 0.66
N SER A 290 -14.20 0.80 0.02
CA SER A 290 -13.83 0.92 -1.38
C SER A 290 -15.07 1.03 -2.28
N GLY A 291 -16.12 0.26 -2.00
CA GLY A 291 -17.40 0.32 -2.69
C GLY A 291 -18.12 1.66 -2.52
N ILE A 292 -18.11 2.28 -1.33
CA ILE A 292 -18.63 3.65 -1.15
C ILE A 292 -17.85 4.64 -2.00
N GLY A 293 -16.51 4.56 -2.02
CA GLY A 293 -15.68 5.42 -2.86
C GLY A 293 -16.01 5.29 -4.35
N ILE A 294 -16.19 4.06 -4.82
CA ILE A 294 -16.63 3.80 -6.21
C ILE A 294 -18.03 4.33 -6.45
N LYS A 295 -18.97 4.15 -5.51
CA LYS A 295 -20.33 4.66 -5.65
C LYS A 295 -20.34 6.18 -5.81
N VAL A 296 -19.46 6.89 -5.12
CA VAL A 296 -19.28 8.34 -5.33
C VAL A 296 -18.83 8.62 -6.77
N ALA A 297 -17.86 7.89 -7.30
CA ALA A 297 -17.43 8.07 -8.69
C ALA A 297 -18.56 7.77 -9.71
N MET A 298 -19.36 6.73 -9.47
CA MET A 298 -20.55 6.39 -10.28
C MET A 298 -21.60 7.51 -10.26
N LEU A 299 -21.91 8.06 -9.07
CA LEU A 299 -22.92 9.12 -8.91
C LEU A 299 -22.56 10.38 -9.69
N PHE A 300 -21.27 10.69 -9.79
CA PHE A 300 -20.76 11.82 -10.56
C PHE A 300 -20.38 11.47 -12.01
N GLN A 301 -20.65 10.23 -12.45
CA GLN A 301 -20.33 9.71 -13.78
C GLN A 301 -18.86 9.98 -14.17
N LEU A 302 -17.95 9.71 -13.21
CA LEU A 302 -16.52 9.97 -13.41
C LEU A 302 -15.86 8.86 -14.25
N PRO A 303 -14.76 9.18 -14.95
CA PRO A 303 -13.93 8.19 -15.63
C PRO A 303 -13.32 7.12 -14.70
N MET A 304 -12.92 5.98 -15.26
CA MET A 304 -12.39 4.80 -14.53
C MET A 304 -11.29 5.13 -13.51
N ILE A 305 -10.39 6.07 -13.80
CA ILE A 305 -9.27 6.40 -12.90
C ILE A 305 -9.77 6.89 -11.53
N PHE A 306 -10.90 7.58 -11.49
CA PHE A 306 -11.51 8.07 -10.25
C PHE A 306 -12.17 6.96 -9.44
N TYR A 307 -12.60 5.85 -10.06
CA TYR A 307 -13.10 4.68 -9.35
C TYR A 307 -11.98 4.11 -8.49
N VAL A 308 -10.78 3.96 -9.06
CA VAL A 308 -9.60 3.48 -8.33
C VAL A 308 -9.19 4.47 -7.24
N TRP A 309 -9.08 5.76 -7.57
CA TRP A 309 -8.64 6.77 -6.58
C TRP A 309 -9.61 6.91 -5.41
N PHE A 310 -10.92 6.98 -5.65
CA PHE A 310 -11.90 7.07 -4.56
C PHE A 310 -12.01 5.77 -3.77
N ALA A 311 -11.89 4.59 -4.41
CA ALA A 311 -11.80 3.32 -3.69
C ALA A 311 -10.64 3.33 -2.68
N ARG A 312 -9.45 3.71 -3.13
CA ARG A 312 -8.24 3.80 -2.30
C ARG A 312 -8.38 4.88 -1.21
N ILE A 313 -8.86 6.08 -1.54
CA ILE A 313 -9.01 7.17 -0.57
C ILE A 313 -10.02 6.81 0.54
N PHE A 314 -11.14 6.17 0.22
CA PHE A 314 -12.09 5.76 1.26
C PHE A 314 -11.54 4.64 2.14
N ASN A 315 -10.72 3.74 1.60
CA ASN A 315 -9.95 2.78 2.42
C ASN A 315 -8.97 3.49 3.37
N VAL A 316 -8.26 4.52 2.89
CA VAL A 316 -7.39 5.38 3.72
C VAL A 316 -8.18 6.04 4.85
N VAL A 317 -9.36 6.59 4.57
CA VAL A 317 -10.23 7.21 5.57
C VAL A 317 -10.67 6.18 6.62
N ALA A 318 -11.11 5.00 6.18
CA ALA A 318 -11.53 3.93 7.08
C ALA A 318 -10.40 3.49 8.01
N TYR A 319 -9.21 3.22 7.45
CA TYR A 319 -8.02 2.87 8.23
C TYR A 319 -7.61 3.99 9.18
N GLY A 320 -7.60 5.25 8.71
CA GLY A 320 -7.27 6.41 9.52
C GLY A 320 -8.19 6.56 10.72
N LEU A 321 -9.51 6.39 10.54
CA LEU A 321 -10.49 6.44 11.64
C LEU A 321 -10.27 5.30 12.64
N LEU A 322 -10.05 4.07 12.16
CA LEU A 322 -9.76 2.93 13.02
C LEU A 322 -8.48 3.14 13.82
N ALA A 323 -7.40 3.61 13.19
CA ALA A 323 -6.15 3.95 13.86
C ALA A 323 -6.36 5.07 14.90
N PHE A 324 -7.08 6.14 14.55
CA PHE A 324 -7.41 7.24 15.46
C PHE A 324 -8.11 6.73 16.72
N PHE A 325 -9.19 5.97 16.57
CA PHE A 325 -9.94 5.45 17.72
C PHE A 325 -9.14 4.43 18.53
N SER A 326 -8.30 3.62 17.88
CA SER A 326 -7.39 2.68 18.54
C SER A 326 -6.41 3.40 19.45
N ILE A 327 -5.70 4.41 18.91
CA ILE A 327 -4.71 5.19 19.64
C ILE A 327 -5.37 6.03 20.74
N LYS A 328 -6.55 6.60 20.47
CA LYS A 328 -7.31 7.36 21.47
C LYS A 328 -7.69 6.49 22.67
N LYS A 329 -8.16 5.26 22.42
CA LYS A 329 -8.59 4.30 23.45
C LYS A 329 -7.44 3.62 24.18
N MET A 330 -6.31 3.41 23.52
CA MET A 330 -5.15 2.73 24.09
C MET A 330 -4.62 3.51 25.31
N PRO A 331 -4.61 2.96 26.53
CA PRO A 331 -4.19 3.73 27.71
C PRO A 331 -2.68 3.99 27.76
N TYR A 332 -1.85 3.04 27.29
CA TYR A 332 -0.38 3.12 27.32
C TYR A 332 0.24 2.59 26.04
N GLY A 333 1.42 3.09 25.67
CA GLY A 333 2.05 2.74 24.38
C GLY A 333 1.38 3.40 23.17
N LYS A 334 0.81 4.60 23.36
CA LYS A 334 0.17 5.37 22.26
C LYS A 334 1.18 5.81 21.21
N ARG A 335 2.42 6.15 21.61
CA ARG A 335 3.48 6.58 20.68
C ARG A 335 3.88 5.44 19.77
N VAL A 336 4.20 4.27 20.32
CA VAL A 336 4.58 3.10 19.52
C VAL A 336 3.44 2.63 18.60
N MET A 337 2.18 2.70 19.05
CA MET A 337 1.02 2.41 18.20
C MET A 337 0.88 3.41 17.06
N ALA A 338 1.04 4.71 17.33
CA ALA A 338 0.99 5.75 16.30
C ALA A 338 2.12 5.58 15.29
N PHE A 339 3.34 5.28 15.76
CA PHE A 339 4.49 4.98 14.90
C PHE A 339 4.21 3.78 13.98
N PHE A 340 3.64 2.69 14.51
CA PHE A 340 3.26 1.52 13.72
C PHE A 340 2.16 1.84 12.71
N ALA A 341 1.15 2.61 13.10
CA ALA A 341 0.01 2.96 12.23
C ALA A 341 0.41 3.80 11.02
N VAL A 342 1.51 4.57 11.11
CA VAL A 342 1.98 5.46 10.04
C VAL A 342 3.14 4.88 9.22
N GLN A 343 3.42 3.59 9.35
CA GLN A 343 4.48 2.94 8.57
C GLN A 343 4.18 3.02 7.06
N PRO A 344 5.20 3.19 6.19
CA PRO A 344 4.98 3.27 4.75
C PRO A 344 4.19 2.10 4.18
N VAL A 345 4.47 0.88 4.65
CA VAL A 345 3.72 -0.33 4.26
C VAL A 345 2.26 -0.23 4.69
N MET A 346 1.96 0.30 5.88
CA MET A 346 0.57 0.50 6.32
C MET A 346 -0.17 1.55 5.50
N LEU A 347 0.50 2.66 5.15
CA LEU A 347 -0.06 3.68 4.26
C LEU A 347 -0.29 3.14 2.85
N TYR A 348 0.64 2.33 2.32
CA TYR A 348 0.49 1.61 1.05
C TYR A 348 -0.72 0.67 1.07
N LEU A 349 -0.84 -0.18 2.11
CA LEU A 349 -1.97 -1.10 2.24
C LEU A 349 -3.30 -0.33 2.34
N ALA A 350 -3.31 0.80 3.06
CA ALA A 350 -4.50 1.64 3.18
C ALA A 350 -4.86 2.34 1.87
N ALA A 351 -3.84 2.74 1.10
CA ALA A 351 -3.96 3.34 -0.24
C ALA A 351 -4.10 2.30 -1.36
N SER A 352 -4.42 1.05 -1.03
CA SER A 352 -4.75 -0.01 -2.00
C SER A 352 -6.25 -0.30 -1.97
N VAL A 353 -6.78 -0.90 -3.04
CA VAL A 353 -8.18 -1.38 -3.07
C VAL A 353 -8.36 -2.67 -2.24
N GLY A 354 -7.29 -3.18 -1.62
CA GLY A 354 -7.31 -4.37 -0.78
C GLY A 354 -7.94 -4.18 0.60
N VAL A 355 -8.00 -5.29 1.34
CA VAL A 355 -8.71 -5.40 2.64
C VAL A 355 -7.76 -5.41 3.85
N ASP A 356 -6.46 -5.41 3.62
CA ASP A 356 -5.44 -5.68 4.64
C ASP A 356 -5.31 -4.56 5.68
N ALA A 357 -5.36 -3.29 5.26
CA ALA A 357 -5.32 -2.17 6.20
C ALA A 357 -6.56 -2.14 7.09
N LEU A 358 -7.73 -2.46 6.53
CA LEU A 358 -8.97 -2.58 7.29
C LEU A 358 -8.86 -3.66 8.38
N LEU A 359 -8.30 -4.83 8.02
CA LEU A 359 -8.01 -5.91 8.96
C LEU A 359 -7.09 -5.47 10.10
N VAL A 360 -5.97 -4.82 9.78
CA VAL A 360 -5.06 -4.29 10.82
C VAL A 360 -5.79 -3.29 11.71
N GLY A 361 -6.56 -2.36 11.13
CA GLY A 361 -7.32 -1.35 11.87
C GLY A 361 -8.33 -1.94 12.86
N VAL A 362 -9.09 -2.97 12.48
CA VAL A 362 -10.05 -3.61 13.39
C VAL A 362 -9.37 -4.44 14.48
N VAL A 363 -8.24 -5.10 14.18
CA VAL A 363 -7.42 -5.80 15.19
C VAL A 363 -6.84 -4.79 16.19
N MET A 364 -6.33 -3.65 15.70
CA MET A 364 -5.84 -2.55 16.54
C MET A 364 -6.92 -2.03 17.49
N LEU A 365 -8.13 -1.79 16.99
CA LEU A 365 -9.23 -1.23 17.77
C LEU A 365 -9.75 -2.20 18.82
N GLY A 366 -9.95 -3.48 18.44
CA GLY A 366 -10.35 -4.53 19.36
C GLY A 366 -9.31 -4.73 20.47
N PHE A 367 -8.03 -4.81 20.12
CA PHE A 367 -6.94 -4.93 21.09
C PHE A 367 -6.85 -3.71 22.02
N ALA A 368 -6.96 -2.49 21.48
CA ALA A 368 -6.95 -1.26 22.28
C ALA A 368 -8.10 -1.20 23.29
N GLN A 369 -9.30 -1.66 22.92
CA GLN A 369 -10.43 -1.72 23.82
C GLN A 369 -10.22 -2.77 24.94
N ILE A 370 -9.63 -3.93 24.63
CA ILE A 370 -9.26 -4.94 25.65
C ILE A 370 -8.23 -4.34 26.62
N MET A 371 -7.19 -3.70 26.11
CA MET A 371 -6.16 -3.07 26.95
C MET A 371 -6.75 -2.00 27.85
N ARG A 372 -7.65 -1.15 27.32
CA ARG A 372 -8.33 -0.13 28.10
C ARG A 372 -9.08 -0.72 29.30
N ILE A 373 -9.94 -1.72 29.08
CA ILE A 373 -10.71 -2.37 30.15
C ILE A 373 -9.76 -2.99 31.18
N ARG A 374 -8.73 -3.70 30.70
CA ARG A 374 -7.74 -4.38 31.55
C ARG A 374 -7.07 -3.39 32.50
N TYR A 375 -6.56 -2.27 31.99
CA TYR A 375 -5.79 -1.31 32.78
C TYR A 375 -6.65 -0.34 33.60
N GLU A 376 -7.86 0.00 33.15
CA GLU A 376 -8.82 0.79 33.95
C GLU A 376 -9.41 -0.04 35.12
N LYS A 377 -9.16 -1.36 35.16
CA LYS A 377 -9.68 -2.31 36.18
C LYS A 377 -11.19 -2.19 36.36
N SER A 378 -11.89 -1.85 35.28
CA SER A 378 -13.34 -1.71 35.26
C SER A 378 -14.01 -3.01 34.85
N HIS A 379 -15.24 -3.21 35.32
CA HIS A 379 -16.10 -4.25 34.76
C HIS A 379 -16.45 -3.91 33.31
N ILE A 380 -16.29 -4.89 32.41
CA ILE A 380 -16.65 -4.74 31.00
C ILE A 380 -18.13 -4.35 30.84
N LYS A 381 -18.38 -3.28 30.07
CA LYS A 381 -19.73 -2.84 29.69
C LYS A 381 -20.19 -3.55 28.43
N LEU A 382 -21.52 -3.68 28.24
CA LEU A 382 -22.09 -4.30 27.04
C LEU A 382 -21.62 -3.60 25.75
N SER A 383 -21.57 -2.26 25.72
CA SER A 383 -21.08 -1.50 24.57
C SER A 383 -19.63 -1.81 24.21
N GLU A 384 -18.80 -2.13 25.20
CA GLU A 384 -17.39 -2.46 25.01
C GLU A 384 -17.21 -3.90 24.54
N PHE A 385 -18.02 -4.82 25.06
CA PHE A 385 -18.11 -6.18 24.56
C PHE A 385 -18.58 -6.21 23.10
N ILE A 386 -19.63 -5.47 22.75
CA ILE A 386 -20.12 -5.35 21.38
C ILE A 386 -19.02 -4.82 20.47
N LEU A 387 -18.28 -3.77 20.87
CA LEU A 387 -17.17 -3.27 20.08
C LEU A 387 -16.08 -4.33 19.82
N ILE A 388 -15.67 -5.08 20.86
CA ILE A 388 -14.68 -6.15 20.70
C ILE A 388 -15.22 -7.26 19.78
N ALA A 389 -16.45 -7.70 20.00
CA ALA A 389 -17.10 -8.71 19.18
C ALA A 389 -17.18 -8.27 17.71
N SER A 390 -17.63 -7.04 17.43
CA SER A 390 -17.67 -6.49 16.07
C SER A 390 -16.30 -6.42 15.41
N CYS A 391 -15.27 -5.95 16.11
CA CYS A 391 -13.90 -5.91 15.57
C CYS A 391 -13.36 -7.29 15.23
N PHE A 392 -13.55 -8.28 16.11
CA PHE A 392 -13.06 -9.65 15.89
C PHE A 392 -13.88 -10.40 14.85
N SER A 393 -15.20 -10.22 14.82
CA SER A 393 -16.05 -10.71 13.74
C SER A 393 -15.61 -10.12 12.40
N MET A 394 -15.33 -8.82 12.34
CA MET A 394 -14.85 -8.17 11.11
C MET A 394 -13.49 -8.73 10.66
N ALA A 395 -12.57 -9.00 11.60
CA ALA A 395 -11.29 -9.63 11.27
C ALA A 395 -11.49 -11.01 10.60
N ILE A 396 -12.41 -11.82 11.11
CA ILE A 396 -12.76 -13.14 10.55
C ILE A 396 -13.47 -13.01 9.20
N ILE A 397 -14.39 -12.03 9.06
CA ILE A 397 -15.10 -11.74 7.80
C ILE A 397 -14.12 -11.37 6.69
N ILE A 398 -13.12 -10.54 7.01
CA ILE A 398 -12.08 -10.17 6.05
C ILE A 398 -11.25 -11.40 5.70
N LYS A 399 -10.73 -12.11 6.72
CA LYS A 399 -9.91 -13.31 6.54
C LYS A 399 -10.09 -14.26 7.73
N VAL A 400 -10.70 -15.42 7.47
CA VAL A 400 -11.05 -16.41 8.52
C VAL A 400 -9.84 -16.90 9.34
N VAL A 401 -8.64 -16.89 8.74
CA VAL A 401 -7.37 -17.28 9.39
C VAL A 401 -6.98 -16.41 10.59
N TYR A 402 -7.62 -15.25 10.77
CA TYR A 402 -7.43 -14.36 11.92
C TYR A 402 -8.39 -14.67 13.09
N ALA A 403 -9.20 -15.74 13.02
CA ALA A 403 -10.03 -16.18 14.15
C ALA A 403 -9.31 -16.31 15.51
N PRO A 404 -8.01 -16.65 15.59
CA PRO A 404 -7.27 -16.66 16.86
C PRO A 404 -7.16 -15.30 17.57
N VAL A 405 -7.65 -14.19 17.00
CA VAL A 405 -7.86 -12.94 17.76
C VAL A 405 -8.79 -13.13 18.96
N LEU A 406 -9.69 -14.13 18.92
CA LEU A 406 -10.49 -14.56 20.08
C LEU A 406 -9.64 -14.77 21.33
N VAL A 407 -8.44 -15.32 21.16
CA VAL A 407 -7.53 -15.64 22.27
C VAL A 407 -7.11 -14.37 23.03
N LEU A 408 -7.07 -13.22 22.37
CA LEU A 408 -6.74 -11.95 23.01
C LEU A 408 -7.77 -11.55 24.08
N PHE A 409 -9.00 -12.07 24.02
CA PHE A 409 -10.02 -11.79 25.04
C PHE A 409 -9.64 -12.36 26.42
N PHE A 410 -8.80 -13.41 26.46
CA PHE A 410 -8.26 -13.97 27.71
C PHE A 410 -7.25 -13.05 28.42
N LEU A 411 -6.87 -11.92 27.81
CA LEU A 411 -6.11 -10.88 28.51
C LEU A 411 -6.96 -10.18 29.59
N LEU A 412 -8.29 -10.21 29.48
CA LEU A 412 -9.17 -9.77 30.56
C LEU A 412 -9.13 -10.78 31.70
N ARG A 413 -8.95 -10.29 32.93
CA ARG A 413 -8.87 -11.12 34.14
C ARG A 413 -10.19 -11.09 34.90
N ARG A 414 -10.31 -11.93 35.93
CA ARG A 414 -11.50 -12.05 36.78
C ARG A 414 -12.01 -10.71 37.32
N GLU A 415 -11.10 -9.77 37.60
CA GLU A 415 -11.38 -8.41 38.06
C GLU A 415 -12.10 -7.52 37.03
N ASN A 416 -12.00 -7.84 35.74
CA ASN A 416 -12.70 -7.12 34.68
C ASN A 416 -14.16 -7.57 34.49
N PHE A 417 -14.65 -8.49 35.33
CA PHE A 417 -15.99 -9.05 35.25
C PHE A 417 -16.73 -8.94 36.58
N LYS A 418 -18.04 -8.65 36.53
CA LYS A 418 -18.90 -8.52 37.73
C LYS A 418 -18.80 -9.74 38.64
N ASN A 419 -18.91 -10.94 38.07
CA ASN A 419 -18.77 -12.20 38.79
C ASN A 419 -18.20 -13.32 37.88
N LYS A 420 -17.84 -14.47 38.45
CA LYS A 420 -17.27 -15.62 37.71
C LYS A 420 -18.24 -16.14 36.66
N LYS A 421 -19.54 -16.10 36.94
CA LYS A 421 -20.61 -16.47 36.00
C LYS A 421 -20.61 -15.54 34.78
N ALA A 422 -20.55 -14.22 34.99
CA ALA A 422 -20.50 -13.24 33.91
C ALA A 422 -19.26 -13.37 33.03
N GLN A 423 -18.11 -13.70 33.63
CA GLN A 423 -16.88 -13.99 32.88
C GLN A 423 -17.09 -15.15 31.88
N TRP A 424 -17.56 -16.30 32.38
CA TRP A 424 -17.80 -17.46 31.52
C TRP A 424 -18.89 -17.22 30.48
N ILE A 425 -19.97 -16.51 30.84
CA ILE A 425 -21.01 -16.13 29.88
C ILE A 425 -20.41 -15.32 28.73
N LEU A 426 -19.64 -14.27 29.02
CA LEU A 426 -19.06 -13.43 27.95
C LEU A 426 -18.01 -14.17 27.13
N TYR A 427 -17.21 -15.05 27.74
CA TYR A 427 -16.29 -15.93 27.01
C TYR A 427 -17.04 -16.86 26.06
N SER A 428 -18.06 -17.56 26.55
CA SER A 428 -18.88 -18.46 25.73
C SER A 428 -19.63 -17.70 24.64
N THR A 429 -20.24 -16.56 24.95
CA THR A 429 -20.95 -15.73 23.97
C THR A 429 -20.02 -15.25 22.87
N LEU A 430 -18.82 -14.74 23.20
CA LEU A 430 -17.88 -14.30 22.18
C LEU A 430 -17.41 -15.47 21.31
N SER A 431 -17.06 -16.61 21.92
CA SER A 431 -16.66 -17.81 21.18
C SER A 431 -17.76 -18.30 20.23
N ILE A 432 -19.02 -18.33 20.68
CA ILE A 432 -20.17 -18.72 19.85
C ILE A 432 -20.35 -17.74 18.69
N ILE A 433 -20.31 -16.42 18.95
CA ILE A 433 -20.43 -15.39 17.90
C ILE A 433 -19.32 -15.57 16.85
N LEU A 434 -18.06 -15.68 17.27
CA LEU A 434 -16.94 -15.80 16.34
C LEU A 434 -16.95 -17.13 15.59
N PHE A 435 -17.38 -18.21 16.23
CA PHE A 435 -17.58 -19.51 15.59
C PHE A 435 -18.67 -19.45 14.52
N ILE A 436 -19.83 -18.87 14.83
CA ILE A 436 -20.91 -18.68 13.85
C ILE A 436 -20.41 -17.83 12.68
N VAL A 437 -19.72 -16.72 12.95
CA VAL A 437 -19.15 -15.87 11.88
C VAL A 437 -18.15 -16.64 11.02
N ALA A 438 -17.24 -17.41 11.62
CA ALA A 438 -16.30 -18.23 10.88
C ALA A 438 -16.99 -19.29 10.01
N LEU A 439 -18.05 -19.95 10.52
CA LEU A 439 -18.85 -20.89 9.75
C LEU A 439 -19.58 -20.23 8.58
N LEU A 440 -20.16 -19.04 8.79
CA LEU A 440 -20.85 -18.30 7.73
C LEU A 440 -19.88 -17.85 6.63
N VAL A 441 -18.69 -17.37 7.02
CA VAL A 441 -17.64 -17.00 6.07
C VAL A 441 -17.15 -18.22 5.30
N TYR A 442 -16.88 -19.33 5.99
CA TYR A 442 -16.48 -20.58 5.34
C TYR A 442 -17.54 -21.08 4.36
N LYS A 443 -18.82 -21.08 4.77
CA LYS A 443 -19.94 -21.46 3.91
C LYS A 443 -20.00 -20.57 2.68
N TYR A 444 -19.94 -19.25 2.85
CA TYR A 444 -19.93 -18.29 1.74
C TYR A 444 -18.75 -18.57 0.79
N SER A 445 -17.54 -18.76 1.30
CA SER A 445 -16.38 -19.07 0.46
C SER A 445 -16.50 -20.44 -0.24
N ALA A 446 -17.15 -21.43 0.38
CA ALA A 446 -17.43 -22.73 -0.22
C ALA A 446 -18.44 -22.62 -1.37
N ASP A 447 -19.53 -21.89 -1.15
CA ASP A 447 -20.56 -21.63 -2.17
C ASP A 447 -19.97 -20.88 -3.39
N MET A 448 -19.01 -19.98 -3.15
CA MET A 448 -18.30 -19.22 -4.20
C MET A 448 -17.11 -19.97 -4.83
N GLY A 449 -16.76 -21.16 -4.32
CA GLY A 449 -15.62 -21.96 -4.75
C GLY A 449 -14.30 -21.61 -4.02
N ILE A 450 -13.92 -22.43 -3.04
CA ILE A 450 -12.72 -22.25 -2.19
C ILE A 450 -11.40 -22.16 -3.00
N ASN A 451 -11.28 -22.87 -4.12
CA ASN A 451 -10.10 -22.82 -4.99
C ASN A 451 -10.16 -21.61 -5.94
N GLN A 452 -10.06 -20.41 -5.37
CA GLN A 452 -10.30 -19.13 -6.06
C GLN A 452 -9.38 -18.84 -7.28
N TRP A 453 -8.21 -19.48 -7.38
CA TRP A 453 -7.25 -19.24 -8.48
C TRP A 453 -7.24 -20.32 -9.57
N ARG A 454 -7.97 -21.44 -9.39
CA ARG A 454 -8.03 -22.57 -10.34
C ARG A 454 -6.65 -22.98 -10.91
N LEU A 455 -5.63 -23.04 -10.05
CA LEU A 455 -4.25 -23.34 -10.44
C LEU A 455 -4.03 -24.84 -10.71
N PRO A 456 -3.11 -25.22 -11.62
CA PRO A 456 -2.78 -26.62 -11.89
C PRO A 456 -2.30 -27.36 -10.63
N ASN A 457 -2.75 -28.60 -10.44
CA ASN A 457 -2.39 -29.47 -9.31
C ASN A 457 -2.71 -28.91 -7.91
N VAL A 458 -3.61 -27.92 -7.80
CA VAL A 458 -4.10 -27.41 -6.51
C VAL A 458 -5.46 -28.06 -6.18
N ASP A 459 -5.50 -28.83 -5.10
CA ASP A 459 -6.66 -29.61 -4.66
C ASP A 459 -6.71 -29.61 -3.12
N SER A 460 -7.64 -28.80 -2.58
CA SER A 460 -7.80 -28.61 -1.13
C SER A 460 -8.09 -29.92 -0.39
N ASP A 461 -8.83 -30.86 -0.98
CA ASP A 461 -9.21 -32.12 -0.34
C ASP A 461 -8.01 -33.06 -0.26
N LYS A 462 -7.29 -33.25 -1.37
CA LYS A 462 -6.06 -34.05 -1.40
C LYS A 462 -5.00 -33.48 -0.47
N GLN A 463 -4.86 -32.16 -0.45
CA GLN A 463 -3.90 -31.49 0.42
C GLN A 463 -4.26 -31.67 1.90
N THR A 464 -5.55 -31.60 2.25
CA THR A 464 -6.06 -31.87 3.60
C THR A 464 -5.77 -33.30 4.03
N VAL A 465 -6.07 -34.29 3.17
CA VAL A 465 -5.74 -35.70 3.42
C VAL A 465 -4.23 -35.88 3.61
N GLY A 466 -3.41 -35.19 2.81
CA GLY A 466 -1.95 -35.20 2.92
C GLY A 466 -1.46 -34.70 4.28
N ILE A 467 -2.01 -33.59 4.78
CA ILE A 467 -1.68 -33.02 6.10
C ILE A 467 -2.08 -34.00 7.22
N ILE A 468 -3.30 -34.56 7.16
CA ILE A 468 -3.82 -35.48 8.19
C ILE A 468 -3.00 -36.77 8.24
N LYS A 469 -2.61 -37.33 7.09
CA LYS A 469 -1.81 -38.55 7.02
C LYS A 469 -0.35 -38.33 7.44
N ASN A 470 0.20 -37.14 7.23
CA ASN A 470 1.62 -36.84 7.48
C ASN A 470 1.82 -35.53 8.27
N PRO A 471 1.27 -35.40 9.49
CA PRO A 471 1.27 -34.13 10.23
C PRO A 471 2.69 -33.69 10.63
N ILE A 472 3.59 -34.62 10.94
CA ILE A 472 4.98 -34.30 11.29
C ILE A 472 5.73 -33.73 10.08
N SER A 473 5.55 -34.33 8.90
CA SER A 473 6.16 -33.84 7.66
C SER A 473 5.63 -32.46 7.29
N TYR A 474 4.33 -32.22 7.47
CA TYR A 474 3.73 -30.91 7.27
C TYR A 474 4.30 -29.85 8.22
N LEU A 475 4.40 -30.15 9.53
CA LEU A 475 5.00 -29.25 10.51
C LEU A 475 6.48 -28.98 10.22
N LYS A 476 7.22 -30.00 9.77
CA LYS A 476 8.61 -29.83 9.32
C LYS A 476 8.70 -28.90 8.11
N MET A 477 7.83 -29.07 7.12
CA MET A 477 7.76 -28.18 5.95
C MET A 477 7.48 -26.75 6.38
N LEU A 478 6.46 -26.50 7.20
CA LEU A 478 6.16 -25.14 7.70
C LEU A 478 7.34 -24.54 8.47
N THR A 479 7.98 -25.33 9.33
CA THR A 479 9.13 -24.86 10.11
C THR A 479 10.28 -24.46 9.21
N LEU A 480 10.64 -25.30 8.24
CA LEU A 480 11.70 -25.02 7.26
C LEU A 480 11.35 -23.81 6.38
N PHE A 481 10.10 -23.72 5.94
CA PHE A 481 9.60 -22.60 5.15
C PHE A 481 9.76 -21.27 5.90
N PHE A 482 9.29 -21.19 7.14
CA PHE A 482 9.39 -19.97 7.93
C PHE A 482 10.83 -19.68 8.39
N SER A 483 11.59 -20.69 8.81
CA SER A 483 12.98 -20.47 9.24
C SER A 483 13.86 -19.95 8.12
N SER A 484 13.68 -20.48 6.90
CA SER A 484 14.46 -20.08 5.71
C SER A 484 14.09 -18.68 5.22
N ASN A 485 12.86 -18.21 5.49
CA ASN A 485 12.36 -16.93 5.01
C ASN A 485 12.20 -15.85 6.11
N CYS A 486 12.54 -16.14 7.36
CA CYS A 486 12.25 -15.27 8.52
C CYS A 486 12.75 -13.83 8.34
N ILE A 487 14.02 -13.66 7.96
CA ILE A 487 14.63 -12.33 7.76
C ILE A 487 13.96 -11.60 6.58
N SER A 488 13.69 -12.32 5.49
CA SER A 488 13.03 -11.76 4.30
C SER A 488 11.62 -11.28 4.64
N TYR A 489 10.83 -12.09 5.35
CA TYR A 489 9.47 -11.71 5.75
C TYR A 489 9.45 -10.57 6.77
N LEU A 490 10.38 -10.55 7.73
CA LEU A 490 10.50 -9.42 8.66
C LEU A 490 10.83 -8.12 7.91
N SER A 491 11.82 -8.16 7.01
CA SER A 491 12.18 -7.02 6.17
C SER A 491 11.02 -6.57 5.30
N ALA A 492 10.35 -7.49 4.60
CA ALA A 492 9.22 -7.19 3.72
C ALA A 492 7.99 -6.65 4.48
N THR A 493 7.75 -7.08 5.73
CA THR A 493 6.65 -6.55 6.56
C THR A 493 6.79 -5.04 6.81
N PHE A 494 8.02 -4.52 6.84
CA PHE A 494 8.32 -3.11 7.08
C PHE A 494 8.85 -2.37 5.83
N GLY A 495 9.11 -3.08 4.72
CA GLY A 495 9.83 -2.55 3.57
C GLY A 495 9.24 -2.86 2.20
N LEU A 496 8.24 -3.74 2.06
CA LEU A 496 7.66 -4.12 0.78
C LEU A 496 6.30 -3.44 0.55
N MET A 497 6.22 -2.57 -0.46
CA MET A 497 5.00 -1.87 -0.88
C MET A 497 4.50 -2.45 -2.21
N GLY A 498 4.33 -3.77 -2.29
CA GLY A 498 3.91 -4.45 -3.52
C GLY A 498 4.91 -4.30 -4.65
N TYR A 499 4.41 -4.06 -5.87
CA TYR A 499 5.21 -3.80 -7.06
C TYR A 499 5.62 -2.32 -7.18
N VAL A 500 5.06 -1.46 -6.33
CA VAL A 500 5.34 -0.02 -6.29
C VAL A 500 6.78 0.24 -5.86
N LEU A 501 7.19 -0.31 -4.71
CA LEU A 501 8.51 -0.02 -4.14
C LEU A 501 8.96 -1.10 -3.17
N VAL A 502 10.26 -1.41 -3.21
CA VAL A 502 10.99 -2.11 -2.14
C VAL A 502 11.90 -1.09 -1.47
N ILE A 503 11.64 -0.78 -0.20
CA ILE A 503 12.45 0.15 0.58
C ILE A 503 13.85 -0.45 0.75
N ASN A 504 14.87 0.41 0.62
CA ASN A 504 16.26 0.02 0.79
C ASN A 504 16.46 -0.80 2.09
N PRO A 505 17.13 -1.98 2.04
CA PRO A 505 17.25 -2.86 3.20
C PRO A 505 17.85 -2.22 4.44
N PHE A 506 18.81 -1.30 4.29
CA PHE A 506 19.41 -0.59 5.42
C PHE A 506 18.41 0.38 6.07
N VAL A 507 17.63 1.10 5.26
CA VAL A 507 16.55 1.99 5.75
C VAL A 507 15.46 1.18 6.45
N THR A 508 15.09 0.02 5.90
CA THR A 508 14.15 -0.92 6.52
C THR A 508 14.68 -1.45 7.85
N LEU A 509 15.96 -1.80 7.93
CA LEU A 509 16.60 -2.22 9.18
C LEU A 509 16.57 -1.10 10.22
N LEU A 510 16.94 0.13 9.85
CA LEU A 510 16.89 1.29 10.74
C LEU A 510 15.47 1.52 11.27
N ASN A 511 14.45 1.39 10.40
CA ASN A 511 13.05 1.49 10.79
C ASN A 511 12.65 0.40 11.81
N ILE A 512 13.05 -0.85 11.58
CA ILE A 512 12.83 -1.95 12.54
C ILE A 512 13.55 -1.66 13.86
N CYS A 513 14.78 -1.14 13.84
CA CYS A 513 15.51 -0.75 15.04
C CYS A 513 14.77 0.34 15.82
N VAL A 514 14.22 1.35 15.16
CA VAL A 514 13.39 2.39 15.80
C VAL A 514 12.12 1.79 16.38
N TRP A 515 11.42 0.92 15.65
CA TRP A 515 10.24 0.22 16.15
C TRP A 515 10.55 -0.56 17.43
N VAL A 516 11.59 -1.40 17.41
CA VAL A 516 12.04 -2.18 18.58
C VAL A 516 12.47 -1.25 19.72
N PHE A 517 13.19 -0.17 19.43
CA PHE A 517 13.57 0.83 20.43
C PHE A 517 12.32 1.43 21.12
N LEU A 518 11.30 1.83 20.36
CA LEU A 518 10.06 2.32 20.93
C LEU A 518 9.35 1.23 21.76
N CYS A 519 9.26 -0.01 21.28
CA CYS A 519 8.68 -1.12 22.05
C CYS A 519 9.33 -1.31 23.43
N LEU A 520 10.66 -1.14 23.51
CA LEU A 520 11.44 -1.36 24.72
C LEU A 520 11.45 -0.15 25.67
N PHE A 521 11.46 1.08 25.13
CA PHE A 521 11.73 2.31 25.90
C PHE A 521 10.60 3.34 25.89
N ASP A 522 9.48 3.11 25.21
CA ASP A 522 8.32 4.03 25.24
C ASP A 522 7.66 4.09 26.64
N TYR A 523 7.89 3.06 27.45
CA TYR A 523 7.30 2.92 28.77
C TYR A 523 8.11 3.61 29.88
N GLN A 524 7.42 4.40 30.70
CA GLN A 524 7.99 5.25 31.75
C GLN A 524 7.77 4.66 33.17
N GLU A 525 8.47 5.20 34.17
CA GLU A 525 8.45 4.69 35.57
C GLU A 525 7.03 4.62 36.17
N ILE A 526 6.18 5.63 35.97
CA ILE A 526 4.78 5.66 36.42
C ILE A 526 3.98 4.44 35.89
N GLN A 527 4.35 3.93 34.71
CA GLN A 527 3.67 2.80 34.08
C GLN A 527 4.16 1.47 34.66
N LYS A 528 5.39 1.43 35.19
CA LYS A 528 5.93 0.32 35.97
C LYS A 528 5.22 0.17 37.30
N GLU A 529 4.94 1.28 37.98
CA GLU A 529 4.15 1.29 39.22
C GLU A 529 2.72 0.78 38.99
N LYS A 530 2.12 1.17 37.86
CA LYS A 530 0.77 0.74 37.47
C LYS A 530 0.70 -0.68 36.89
N ASN A 531 1.79 -1.45 36.90
CA ASN A 531 1.90 -2.80 36.34
C ASN A 531 1.38 -2.91 34.89
N VAL A 532 1.78 -1.96 34.04
CA VAL A 532 1.33 -1.92 32.65
C VAL A 532 1.93 -3.04 31.80
N TYR A 533 3.10 -3.57 32.16
CA TYR A 533 3.78 -4.62 31.40
C TYR A 533 3.02 -5.95 31.37
N PHE A 534 3.19 -6.70 30.28
CA PHE A 534 2.63 -8.05 30.17
C PHE A 534 3.40 -9.04 31.05
N THR A 535 2.67 -9.85 31.80
CA THR A 535 3.20 -11.03 32.48
C THR A 535 3.59 -12.10 31.46
N ILE A 536 4.35 -13.10 31.89
CA ILE A 536 4.71 -14.24 31.03
C ILE A 536 3.46 -14.92 30.46
N THR A 537 2.40 -15.09 31.27
CA THR A 537 1.12 -15.64 30.82
C THR A 537 0.48 -14.80 29.71
N GLU A 538 0.48 -13.48 29.83
CA GLU A 538 -0.10 -12.60 28.82
C GLU A 538 0.72 -12.60 27.53
N LYS A 539 2.06 -12.67 27.65
CA LYS A 539 2.93 -12.89 26.48
C LYS A 539 2.66 -14.23 25.81
N MET A 540 2.39 -15.30 26.57
CA MET A 540 2.02 -16.60 26.01
C MET A 540 0.65 -16.54 25.31
N ILE A 541 -0.33 -15.82 25.86
CA ILE A 541 -1.66 -15.63 25.24
C ILE A 541 -1.52 -14.91 23.88
N VAL A 542 -0.81 -13.77 23.85
CA VAL A 542 -0.61 -13.03 22.60
C VAL A 542 0.28 -13.80 21.63
N GLY A 543 1.33 -14.45 22.12
CA GLY A 543 2.24 -15.28 21.31
C GLY A 543 1.52 -16.47 20.68
N PHE A 544 0.63 -17.13 21.41
CA PHE A 544 -0.22 -18.19 20.88
C PHE A 544 -1.15 -17.65 19.79
N SER A 545 -1.83 -16.53 20.03
CA SER A 545 -2.67 -15.87 19.01
C SER A 545 -1.89 -15.59 17.73
N ILE A 546 -0.70 -14.97 17.84
CA ILE A 546 0.18 -14.68 16.71
C ILE A 546 0.59 -15.98 15.98
N LEU A 547 1.12 -16.97 16.70
CA LEU A 547 1.61 -18.20 16.11
C LEU A 547 0.49 -18.95 15.39
N SER A 548 -0.71 -19.01 15.98
CA SER A 548 -1.88 -19.62 15.35
C SER A 548 -2.26 -18.89 14.05
N MET A 549 -2.24 -17.56 14.02
CA MET A 549 -2.54 -16.81 12.79
C MET A 549 -1.47 -17.01 11.70
N ILE A 550 -0.18 -17.11 12.08
CA ILE A 550 0.91 -17.44 11.15
C ILE A 550 0.67 -18.82 10.51
N ILE A 551 0.40 -19.83 11.35
CA ILE A 551 0.17 -21.20 10.88
C ILE A 551 -1.08 -21.24 10.00
N LEU A 552 -2.22 -20.71 10.46
CA LEU A 552 -3.48 -20.75 9.70
C LEU A 552 -3.40 -20.01 8.37
N SER A 553 -2.72 -18.86 8.32
CA SER A 553 -2.52 -18.13 7.06
C SER A 553 -1.67 -18.92 6.07
N ALA A 554 -0.62 -19.61 6.53
CA ALA A 554 0.19 -20.49 5.70
C ALA A 554 -0.59 -21.74 5.27
N THR A 555 -1.34 -22.36 6.18
CA THR A 555 -2.20 -23.51 5.89
C THR A 555 -3.23 -23.18 4.82
N ALA A 556 -3.88 -22.02 4.91
CA ALA A 556 -4.89 -21.62 3.93
C ALA A 556 -4.31 -21.51 2.51
N LEU A 557 -3.11 -20.93 2.35
CA LEU A 557 -2.43 -20.85 1.05
C LEU A 557 -1.84 -22.19 0.61
N TYR A 558 -1.40 -23.01 1.56
CA TYR A 558 -0.98 -24.37 1.25
C TYR A 558 -2.14 -25.20 0.68
N MET A 559 -3.35 -25.02 1.19
CA MET A 559 -4.56 -25.70 0.70
C MET A 559 -5.08 -25.15 -0.63
N THR A 560 -5.11 -23.81 -0.78
CA THR A 560 -5.88 -23.15 -1.85
C THR A 560 -5.05 -22.55 -2.97
N PHE A 561 -3.72 -22.48 -2.81
CA PHE A 561 -2.80 -21.89 -3.78
C PHE A 561 -1.64 -22.82 -4.16
N THR A 562 -1.21 -23.70 -3.26
CA THR A 562 0.00 -24.50 -3.44
C THR A 562 -0.30 -25.86 -4.08
N PRO A 563 0.52 -26.33 -5.05
CA PRO A 563 0.38 -27.67 -5.62
C PRO A 563 0.45 -28.78 -4.56
N VAL A 564 -0.35 -29.84 -4.74
CA VAL A 564 -0.43 -30.94 -3.80
C VAL A 564 0.93 -31.58 -3.53
N GLY A 565 1.34 -31.61 -2.26
CA GLY A 565 2.57 -32.26 -1.82
C GLY A 565 3.84 -31.42 -1.96
N ALA A 566 3.72 -30.12 -2.25
CA ALA A 566 4.87 -29.22 -2.30
C ALA A 566 5.59 -29.11 -0.94
N ASP A 567 6.87 -28.79 -1.00
CA ASP A 567 7.80 -28.61 0.14
C ASP A 567 7.92 -27.15 0.61
N LYS A 568 7.06 -26.26 0.10
CA LYS A 568 6.94 -24.85 0.45
C LYS A 568 5.48 -24.40 0.41
N VAL A 569 5.21 -23.18 0.86
CA VAL A 569 3.90 -22.54 0.73
C VAL A 569 3.99 -21.43 -0.32
N ASP A 570 3.34 -21.62 -1.47
CA ASP A 570 3.30 -20.64 -2.53
C ASP A 570 2.28 -19.53 -2.23
N GLY A 571 2.55 -18.32 -2.73
CA GLY A 571 1.65 -17.17 -2.57
C GLY A 571 1.64 -16.52 -1.17
N TYR A 572 2.46 -17.01 -0.22
CA TYR A 572 2.58 -16.37 1.10
C TYR A 572 3.31 -15.02 0.98
N GLN A 573 2.70 -13.97 1.54
CA GLN A 573 3.20 -12.60 1.45
C GLN A 573 3.36 -11.99 2.84
N ALA A 574 4.37 -11.14 3.01
CA ALA A 574 4.65 -10.48 4.29
C ALA A 574 3.49 -9.61 4.82
N ARG A 575 2.58 -9.13 3.95
CA ARG A 575 1.38 -8.38 4.37
C ARG A 575 0.51 -9.14 5.37
N TYR A 576 0.47 -10.48 5.30
CA TYR A 576 -0.29 -11.31 6.26
C TYR A 576 0.25 -11.19 7.69
N LEU A 577 1.52 -10.83 7.85
CA LEU A 577 2.18 -10.67 9.14
C LEU A 577 1.90 -9.29 9.78
N THR A 578 1.32 -8.33 9.07
CA THR A 578 1.14 -6.97 9.59
C THR A 578 0.25 -6.89 10.85
N PRO A 579 -0.90 -7.60 10.98
CA PRO A 579 -1.66 -7.58 12.23
C PRO A 579 -0.90 -8.28 13.37
N MET A 580 -0.05 -9.25 13.04
CA MET A 580 0.76 -9.98 14.02
C MET A 580 1.94 -9.13 14.52
N ALA A 581 2.58 -8.37 13.62
CA ALA A 581 3.63 -7.41 13.97
C ALA A 581 3.09 -6.31 14.89
N PHE A 582 1.86 -5.84 14.64
CA PHE A 582 1.16 -4.95 15.57
C PHE A 582 1.06 -5.58 16.97
N LEU A 583 0.54 -6.80 17.09
CA LEU A 583 0.40 -7.46 18.39
C LEU A 583 1.76 -7.73 19.06
N ALA A 584 2.78 -8.07 18.29
CA ALA A 584 4.15 -8.31 18.76
C ALA A 584 4.76 -7.06 19.41
N THR A 585 4.37 -5.85 18.98
CA THR A 585 4.79 -4.57 19.57
C THR A 585 4.65 -4.58 21.10
N TYR A 586 3.52 -5.09 21.60
CA TYR A 586 3.22 -5.08 23.04
C TYR A 586 3.85 -6.27 23.79
N MET A 587 4.22 -7.35 23.09
CA MET A 587 4.94 -8.48 23.68
C MET A 587 6.40 -8.15 24.01
N LEU A 588 7.02 -7.27 23.21
CA LEU A 588 8.42 -6.88 23.38
C LEU A 588 8.66 -5.98 24.59
N THR A 589 7.60 -5.40 25.17
CA THR A 589 7.69 -4.56 26.36
C THR A 589 8.29 -5.32 27.55
N SER A 590 9.15 -4.66 28.34
CA SER A 590 9.86 -5.28 29.45
C SER A 590 9.90 -4.40 30.69
N ARG A 591 9.48 -4.95 31.84
CA ARG A 591 9.58 -4.27 33.14
C ARG A 591 11.04 -4.05 33.60
N LYS A 592 11.98 -4.82 33.05
CA LYS A 592 13.41 -4.74 33.39
C LYS A 592 14.11 -3.57 32.71
N LEU A 593 13.53 -3.03 31.65
CA LEU A 593 14.10 -1.93 30.87
C LEU A 593 13.36 -0.65 31.26
N GLU A 594 14.08 0.24 31.93
CA GLU A 594 13.57 1.54 32.33
C GLU A 594 13.95 2.58 31.28
N SER A 595 12.97 3.35 30.82
CA SER A 595 13.25 4.47 29.94
C SER A 595 13.92 5.59 30.72
N LYS A 596 15.17 5.88 30.36
CA LYS A 596 15.90 7.06 30.86
C LYS A 596 15.65 8.31 30.00
N TYR A 597 14.82 8.18 28.97
CA TYR A 597 14.57 9.22 28.00
C TYR A 597 13.35 10.05 28.39
N SER A 598 13.46 11.37 28.26
CA SER A 598 12.33 12.27 28.46
C SER A 598 11.19 11.98 27.47
N GLU A 599 9.94 12.22 27.86
CA GLU A 599 8.78 12.08 26.95
C GLU A 599 8.95 12.90 25.67
N GLN A 600 9.54 14.09 25.78
CA GLN A 600 9.80 14.95 24.62
C GLN A 600 10.81 14.31 23.64
N SER A 601 11.82 13.61 24.15
CA SER A 601 12.77 12.88 23.30
C SER A 601 12.08 11.71 22.60
N MET A 602 11.23 10.97 23.30
CA MET A 602 10.47 9.86 22.72
C MET A 602 9.46 10.34 21.66
N ASP A 603 8.76 11.45 21.92
CA ASP A 603 7.89 12.11 20.93
C ASP A 603 8.69 12.49 19.67
N LYS A 604 9.86 13.12 19.84
CA LYS A 604 10.73 13.50 18.72
C LYS A 604 11.17 12.27 17.92
N ILE A 605 11.63 11.22 18.59
CA ILE A 605 12.04 9.98 17.93
C ILE A 605 10.89 9.43 17.11
N ALA A 606 9.70 9.25 17.70
CA ALA A 606 8.54 8.72 16.99
C ALA A 606 8.14 9.60 15.78
N PHE A 607 7.96 10.91 15.98
CA PHE A 607 7.47 11.80 14.93
C PHE A 607 8.49 12.03 13.81
N PHE A 608 9.74 12.33 14.14
CA PHE A 608 10.75 12.64 13.12
C PHE A 608 11.21 11.38 12.38
N SER A 609 11.34 10.22 13.04
CA SER A 609 11.70 8.99 12.33
C SER A 609 10.62 8.54 11.36
N SER A 610 9.33 8.59 11.74
CA SER A 610 8.22 8.36 10.82
C SER A 610 8.26 9.33 9.65
N LEU A 611 8.47 10.63 9.93
CA LEU A 611 8.51 11.63 8.87
C LEU A 611 9.69 11.45 7.91
N LEU A 612 10.90 11.21 8.42
CA LEU A 612 12.08 10.96 7.58
C LEU A 612 11.91 9.73 6.70
N LEU A 613 11.32 8.67 7.25
CA LEU A 613 11.02 7.46 6.49
C LEU A 613 10.00 7.74 5.37
N LEU A 614 8.95 8.52 5.65
CA LEU A 614 7.99 8.93 4.63
C LEU A 614 8.63 9.83 3.56
N ILE A 615 9.48 10.80 3.94
CA ILE A 615 10.23 11.64 2.99
C ILE A 615 11.05 10.75 2.06
N PHE A 616 11.80 9.80 2.61
CA PHE A 616 12.62 8.87 1.83
C PHE A 616 11.77 8.08 0.82
N VAL A 617 10.66 7.49 1.26
CA VAL A 617 9.76 6.70 0.41
C VAL A 617 9.14 7.54 -0.69
N PHE A 618 8.62 8.73 -0.38
CA PHE A 618 8.02 9.61 -1.38
C PHE A 618 9.04 10.13 -2.39
N ILE A 619 10.28 10.41 -1.98
CA ILE A 619 11.36 10.73 -2.92
C ILE A 619 11.60 9.56 -3.88
N GLN A 620 11.65 8.33 -3.39
CA GLN A 620 11.82 7.16 -4.26
C GLN A 620 10.65 6.98 -5.24
N ILE A 621 9.42 7.20 -4.80
CA ILE A 621 8.22 7.17 -5.67
C ILE A 621 8.31 8.27 -6.74
N LEU A 622 8.64 9.50 -6.35
CA LEU A 622 8.77 10.63 -7.29
C LEU A 622 9.89 10.40 -8.31
N ILE A 623 11.02 9.81 -7.92
CA ILE A 623 12.11 9.46 -8.84
C ILE A 623 11.70 8.32 -9.77
N LYS A 624 10.98 7.31 -9.27
CA LYS A 624 10.61 6.14 -10.06
C LYS A 624 9.54 6.46 -11.11
N TYR A 625 8.61 7.34 -10.78
CA TYR A 625 7.39 7.53 -11.56
C TYR A 625 7.16 8.96 -12.07
N TYR A 626 7.84 9.98 -11.52
CA TYR A 626 7.53 11.40 -11.78
C TYR A 626 8.79 12.25 -12.05
N SER A 627 9.83 11.64 -12.64
CA SER A 627 11.19 12.22 -12.74
C SER A 627 11.40 13.35 -13.75
#